data_AF-G6EXB4-F1
#
_entry.id   AF-G6EXB4-F1
#
_cell.length_a   1.000
_cell.length_b   1.000
_cell.length_c   1.000
_cell.angle_alpha   90.00
_cell.angle_beta   90.00
_cell.angle_gamma   90.00
#
_symmetry.space_group_name_H-M   'P 1'
#
loop_
_entity.id
_entity.type
_entity.pdbx_description
1 polymer ?
#
loop_
_entity_poly.entity_id
_entity_poly.type
_entity_poly.pdbx_seq_one_letter_code
_entity_poly.pdbx_strand_id
1 'polypeptide(L)'
;MHHLNVSLESLDSEIYERLRKGARQHIFLNNIDKLKKALKESTHPISVRYIIMAYKSNLKELPTLFGKLLGDYNGSLVEVRSSFDAPFISRDFKESEFLDDNDWDWLEAQLKLLPDNDKVVILRELTTEESNDDETPEDVLSGRYMLRLSWDGHLKVFVYEYSSALKKRVEKNILETNVKEITDINVFYDQLIGISNNKI
;
A
#
# COMPACT_ATOMS: atom_id res chain seq x y z
N MET A 1 -16.25 -0.29 -2.76
CA MET A 1 -14.83 0.02 -2.47
C MET A 1 -14.55 -0.42 -1.03
N HIS A 2 -13.65 -1.38 -0.79
CA HIS A 2 -13.45 -1.98 0.55
C HIS A 2 -12.36 -1.29 1.38
N HIS A 3 -11.25 -0.88 0.76
CA HIS A 3 -10.13 -0.22 1.42
C HIS A 3 -9.29 0.59 0.44
N LEU A 4 -8.47 1.50 0.97
CA LEU A 4 -7.44 2.25 0.28
C LEU A 4 -6.07 1.71 0.68
N ASN A 5 -5.22 1.39 -0.30
CA ASN A 5 -3.84 0.97 -0.03
C ASN A 5 -2.90 2.18 -0.06
N VAL A 6 -2.09 2.31 0.99
CA VAL A 6 -1.09 3.36 1.15
C VAL A 6 0.25 2.72 1.43
N SER A 7 1.22 2.92 0.54
CA SER A 7 2.57 2.43 0.79
C SER A 7 3.35 3.45 1.64
N LEU A 8 4.05 3.01 2.70
CA LEU A 8 4.92 3.86 3.54
C LEU A 8 6.04 3.02 4.20
N GLU A 9 7.30 3.25 3.85
CA GLU A 9 8.41 2.44 4.37
C GLU A 9 9.02 2.99 5.67
N SER A 10 8.89 4.29 5.95
CA SER A 10 9.52 4.91 7.13
C SER A 10 8.94 6.30 7.44
N LEU A 11 8.87 6.65 8.72
CA LEU A 11 8.65 8.00 9.23
C LEU A 11 9.96 8.77 9.45
N ASP A 12 11.12 8.12 9.30
CA ASP A 12 12.40 8.81 9.12
C ASP A 12 12.53 9.33 7.68
N SER A 13 12.76 10.64 7.54
CA SER A 13 12.81 11.29 6.23
C SER A 13 13.96 10.82 5.37
N GLU A 14 15.13 10.55 5.96
CA GLU A 14 16.31 10.13 5.22
C GLU A 14 16.13 8.71 4.69
N ILE A 15 15.60 7.81 5.53
CA ILE A 15 15.29 6.43 5.12
C ILE A 15 14.21 6.44 4.04
N TYR A 16 13.11 7.17 4.25
CA TYR A 16 12.00 7.23 3.30
C TYR A 16 12.43 7.73 1.92
N GLU A 17 13.14 8.86 1.85
CA GLU A 17 13.54 9.46 0.57
C GLU A 17 14.63 8.67 -0.14
N ARG A 18 15.48 7.95 0.61
CA ARG A 18 16.48 7.04 0.04
C ARG A 18 15.84 5.80 -0.57
N LEU A 19 14.86 5.20 0.10
CA LEU A 19 14.14 4.02 -0.39
C LEU A 19 13.19 4.36 -1.56
N ARG A 20 12.69 5.61 -1.61
CA ARG A 20 11.79 6.09 -2.66
C ARG A 20 12.39 7.19 -3.50
N LYS A 21 13.05 6.79 -4.59
CA LYS A 21 13.64 7.74 -5.54
C LYS A 21 12.63 8.78 -6.02
N GLY A 22 12.92 10.05 -5.71
CA GLY A 22 12.10 11.20 -6.11
C GLY A 22 11.00 11.57 -5.12
N ALA A 23 10.73 10.75 -4.10
CA ALA A 23 9.76 11.08 -3.07
C ALA A 23 10.30 12.14 -2.11
N ARG A 24 9.35 12.86 -1.50
CA ARG A 24 9.61 13.82 -0.42
C ARG A 24 8.68 13.50 0.73
N GLN A 25 9.24 13.14 1.87
CA GLN A 25 8.43 12.57 2.96
C GLN A 25 7.42 13.59 3.49
N HIS A 26 7.83 14.85 3.66
CA HIS A 26 6.95 15.90 4.15
C HIS A 26 5.72 16.13 3.24
N ILE A 27 5.87 15.97 1.91
CA ILE A 27 4.75 16.07 0.96
C ILE A 27 3.80 14.90 1.16
N PHE A 28 4.36 13.68 1.27
CA PHE A 28 3.57 12.47 1.51
C PHE A 28 2.78 12.56 2.82
N LEU A 29 3.42 12.91 3.93
CA LEU A 29 2.77 13.02 5.24
C LEU A 29 1.66 14.08 5.24
N ASN A 30 1.88 15.23 4.59
CA ASN A 30 0.84 16.24 4.42
C ASN A 30 -0.39 15.70 3.64
N ASN A 31 -0.17 14.89 2.61
CA ASN A 31 -1.26 14.27 1.85
C ASN A 31 -1.99 13.21 2.68
N ILE A 32 -1.27 12.42 3.48
CA ILE A 32 -1.87 11.44 4.40
C ILE A 32 -2.72 12.11 5.47
N ASP A 33 -2.29 13.23 6.04
CA ASP A 33 -3.11 13.94 7.03
C ASP A 33 -4.40 14.52 6.42
N LYS A 34 -4.34 15.04 5.19
CA LYS A 34 -5.54 15.46 4.45
C LYS A 34 -6.50 14.31 4.21
N LEU A 35 -5.98 13.18 3.74
CA LEU A 35 -6.74 11.95 3.53
C LEU A 35 -7.39 11.46 4.82
N LYS A 36 -6.64 11.44 5.93
CA LYS A 36 -7.13 11.04 7.26
C LYS A 36 -8.31 11.91 7.69
N LYS A 37 -8.20 13.23 7.52
CA LYS A 37 -9.28 14.18 7.83
C LYS A 37 -10.51 13.92 6.98
N ALA A 38 -10.32 13.79 5.67
CA ALA A 38 -11.38 13.48 4.71
C ALA A 38 -12.14 12.19 5.07
N LEU A 39 -11.42 11.10 5.38
CA LEU A 39 -12.02 9.82 5.75
C LEU A 39 -12.83 9.90 7.05
N LYS A 40 -12.37 10.70 8.01
CA LYS A 40 -13.07 10.91 9.29
C LYS A 40 -14.36 11.71 9.12
N GLU A 41 -14.40 12.63 8.16
CA GLU A 41 -15.56 13.49 7.88
C GLU A 41 -16.56 12.85 6.91
N SER A 42 -16.19 11.72 6.27
CA SER A 42 -17.04 11.02 5.30
C SER A 42 -18.20 10.27 5.97
N THR A 43 -19.37 10.33 5.34
CA THR A 43 -20.54 9.50 5.71
C THR A 43 -20.41 8.04 5.25
N HIS A 44 -19.42 7.75 4.39
CA HIS A 44 -19.10 6.41 3.89
C HIS A 44 -17.59 6.15 4.08
N PRO A 45 -17.13 5.90 5.31
CA PRO A 45 -15.71 5.76 5.60
C PRO A 45 -15.14 4.52 4.90
N ILE A 46 -13.98 4.68 4.25
CA ILE A 46 -13.22 3.56 3.69
C ILE A 46 -12.02 3.26 4.59
N SER A 47 -11.78 1.98 4.83
CA SER A 47 -10.65 1.49 5.60
C SER A 47 -9.31 1.78 4.90
N VAL A 48 -8.29 2.17 5.65
CA VAL A 48 -6.92 2.34 5.10
C VAL A 48 -6.10 1.11 5.43
N ARG A 49 -5.34 0.60 4.46
CA ARG A 49 -4.35 -0.46 4.66
C ARG A 49 -2.98 0.07 4.28
N TYR A 50 -2.01 -0.13 5.15
CA TYR A 50 -0.64 0.29 4.90
C TYR A 50 0.17 -0.88 4.37
N ILE A 51 0.98 -0.62 3.34
CA ILE A 51 1.90 -1.61 2.77
C ILE A 51 3.33 -1.10 3.00
N ILE A 52 4.17 -1.95 3.57
CA ILE A 52 5.53 -1.63 3.96
C ILE A 52 6.45 -2.67 3.35
N MET A 53 7.48 -2.22 2.65
CA MET A 53 8.60 -3.07 2.28
C MET A 53 9.58 -3.08 3.46
N ALA A 54 9.90 -4.26 3.97
CA ALA A 54 10.83 -4.40 5.09
C ALA A 54 12.26 -4.43 4.57
N TYR A 55 13.09 -3.55 5.13
CA TYR A 55 14.50 -3.40 4.78
C TYR A 55 15.35 -3.28 6.03
N LYS A 56 16.65 -3.59 5.92
CA LYS A 56 17.59 -3.47 7.04
C LYS A 56 17.59 -2.08 7.64
N SER A 57 17.46 -1.05 6.79
CA SER A 57 17.46 0.33 7.22
C SER A 57 16.21 0.77 8.00
N ASN A 58 15.04 0.20 7.74
CA ASN A 58 13.82 0.52 8.48
C ASN A 58 13.46 -0.52 9.55
N LEU A 59 14.15 -1.66 9.61
CA LEU A 59 13.80 -2.81 10.46
C LEU A 59 13.52 -2.44 11.93
N LYS A 60 14.40 -1.63 12.54
CA LYS A 60 14.26 -1.25 13.95
C LYS A 60 13.10 -0.29 14.22
N GLU A 61 12.67 0.44 13.19
CA GLU A 61 11.54 1.37 13.27
C GLU A 61 10.19 0.64 13.20
N LEU A 62 10.14 -0.47 12.45
CA LEU A 62 8.91 -1.16 12.08
C LEU A 62 7.93 -1.41 13.24
N PRO A 63 8.33 -1.93 14.42
CA PRO A 63 7.38 -2.17 15.50
C PRO A 63 6.67 -0.89 15.99
N THR A 64 7.39 0.22 16.06
CA THR A 64 6.83 1.52 16.46
C THR A 64 5.98 2.09 15.32
N LEU A 65 6.42 1.93 14.07
CA LEU A 65 5.67 2.35 12.89
C LEU A 65 4.31 1.66 12.81
N PHE A 66 4.22 0.35 13.08
CA PHE A 66 2.94 -0.38 13.07
C PHE A 66 1.95 0.22 14.07
N GLY A 67 2.40 0.47 15.30
CA GLY A 67 1.58 1.10 16.33
C GLY A 67 1.07 2.47 15.90
N LYS A 68 1.93 3.29 15.29
CA LYS A 68 1.52 4.60 14.74
C LYS A 68 0.51 4.46 13.61
N LEU A 69 0.71 3.53 12.69
CA LEU A 69 -0.17 3.39 11.54
C LEU A 69 -1.57 2.94 11.94
N LEU A 70 -1.67 1.97 12.85
CA LEU A 70 -2.93 1.46 13.38
C LEU A 70 -3.63 2.48 14.29
N GLY A 71 -2.88 3.24 15.10
CA GLY A 71 -3.42 4.23 16.04
C GLY A 71 -3.60 5.63 15.46
N ASP A 72 -2.48 6.28 15.10
CA ASP A 72 -2.44 7.71 14.74
C ASP A 72 -2.94 7.98 13.30
N TYR A 73 -2.88 6.96 12.44
CA TYR A 73 -3.15 7.09 11.00
C TYR A 73 -4.34 6.24 10.49
N ASN A 74 -5.23 5.81 11.39
CA ASN A 74 -6.48 5.09 11.07
C ASN A 74 -6.28 3.84 10.18
N GLY A 75 -5.15 3.14 10.36
CA GLY A 75 -4.87 1.88 9.70
C GLY A 75 -5.80 0.77 10.18
N SER A 76 -6.49 0.13 9.25
CA SER A 76 -7.26 -1.09 9.49
C SER A 76 -6.40 -2.37 9.38
N LEU A 77 -5.27 -2.28 8.68
CA LEU A 77 -4.32 -3.36 8.46
C LEU A 77 -2.95 -2.76 8.11
N VAL A 78 -1.89 -3.40 8.56
CA VAL A 78 -0.53 -3.17 8.07
C VAL A 78 -0.02 -4.45 7.43
N GLU A 79 0.47 -4.36 6.21
CA GLU A 79 1.07 -5.47 5.48
C GLU A 79 2.55 -5.19 5.31
N VAL A 80 3.39 -6.13 5.76
CA VAL A 80 4.84 -6.02 5.75
C VAL A 80 5.37 -7.08 4.82
N ARG A 81 6.08 -6.66 3.77
CA ARG A 81 6.47 -7.52 2.66
C ARG A 81 7.98 -7.57 2.51
N SER A 82 8.47 -8.72 2.09
CA SER A 82 9.77 -8.82 1.41
C SER A 82 9.73 -8.13 0.05
N SER A 83 10.85 -7.57 -0.37
CA SER A 83 10.96 -6.94 -1.70
C SER A 83 11.06 -7.97 -2.79
N PHE A 84 10.10 -7.93 -3.73
CA PHE A 84 10.08 -8.79 -4.91
C PHE A 84 11.46 -8.84 -5.57
N ASP A 85 11.93 -10.05 -5.84
CA ASP A 85 13.23 -10.26 -6.48
C ASP A 85 13.15 -9.92 -7.98
N ALA A 86 13.17 -8.61 -8.26
CA ALA A 86 13.04 -8.12 -9.62
C ALA A 86 14.43 -7.92 -10.28
N PRO A 87 14.56 -8.19 -11.60
CA PRO A 87 15.84 -8.08 -12.31
C PRO A 87 16.42 -6.66 -12.31
N PHE A 88 15.59 -5.63 -12.16
CA PHE A 88 16.00 -4.23 -12.16
C PHE A 88 16.55 -3.74 -10.81
N ILE A 89 16.43 -4.53 -9.74
CA ILE A 89 17.00 -4.18 -8.44
C ILE A 89 18.48 -4.57 -8.44
N SER A 90 19.35 -3.59 -8.22
CA SER A 90 20.81 -3.81 -8.20
C SER A 90 21.22 -4.77 -7.09
N ARG A 91 22.25 -5.58 -7.35
CA ARG A 91 22.85 -6.48 -6.36
C ARG A 91 23.25 -5.76 -5.06
N ASP A 92 23.91 -4.62 -5.18
CA ASP A 92 24.37 -3.83 -4.02
C ASP A 92 23.21 -3.42 -3.10
N PHE A 93 22.06 -3.05 -3.69
CA PHE A 93 20.86 -2.74 -2.92
C PHE A 93 20.31 -3.99 -2.21
N LYS A 94 20.28 -5.15 -2.88
CA LYS A 94 19.83 -6.40 -2.24
C LYS A 94 20.72 -6.77 -1.06
N GLU A 95 22.04 -6.74 -1.24
CA GLU A 95 22.99 -7.09 -0.19
C GLU A 95 22.94 -6.14 1.01
N SER A 96 22.69 -4.84 0.76
CA SER A 96 22.62 -3.82 1.82
C SER A 96 21.27 -3.73 2.52
N GLU A 97 20.15 -3.97 1.83
CA GLU A 97 18.81 -3.68 2.35
C GLU A 97 17.93 -4.90 2.58
N PHE A 98 18.15 -6.03 1.89
CA PHE A 98 17.26 -7.18 2.08
C PHE A 98 17.52 -7.82 3.44
N LEU A 99 16.41 -8.16 4.11
CA LEU A 99 16.42 -8.86 5.39
C LEU A 99 16.85 -10.31 5.20
N ASP A 100 17.67 -10.80 6.12
CA ASP A 100 17.95 -12.23 6.24
C ASP A 100 16.96 -12.93 7.20
N ASP A 101 17.13 -14.24 7.39
CA ASP A 101 16.23 -15.02 8.23
C ASP A 101 16.20 -14.55 9.69
N ASN A 102 17.34 -14.11 10.24
CA ASN A 102 17.41 -13.63 11.62
C ASN A 102 16.70 -12.29 11.77
N ASP A 103 16.79 -11.43 10.76
CA ASP A 103 16.08 -10.16 10.73
C ASP A 103 14.56 -10.37 10.73
N TRP A 104 14.07 -11.32 9.93
CA TRP A 104 12.65 -11.69 9.89
C TRP A 104 12.18 -12.32 11.21
N ASP A 105 12.93 -13.28 11.74
CA ASP A 105 12.61 -13.93 13.03
C ASP A 105 12.55 -12.90 14.16
N TRP A 106 13.48 -11.93 14.15
CA TRP A 106 13.45 -10.81 15.10
C TRP A 106 12.18 -9.96 14.95
N LEU A 107 11.81 -9.59 13.71
CA LEU A 107 10.62 -8.77 13.45
C LEU A 107 9.33 -9.48 13.87
N GLU A 108 9.20 -10.77 13.57
CA GLU A 108 8.07 -11.59 14.00
C GLU A 108 7.99 -11.69 15.53
N ALA A 109 9.12 -11.81 16.21
CA ALA A 109 9.18 -11.78 17.67
C ALA A 109 8.73 -10.42 18.24
N GLN A 110 9.12 -9.30 17.61
CA GLN A 110 8.64 -7.98 18.00
C GLN A 110 7.14 -7.82 17.78
N LEU A 111 6.61 -8.33 16.66
CA LEU A 111 5.20 -8.24 16.33
C LEU A 111 4.33 -8.90 17.41
N LYS A 112 4.73 -10.06 17.95
CA LYS A 112 3.99 -10.77 19.02
C LYS A 112 3.80 -9.93 20.29
N LEU A 113 4.65 -8.93 20.51
CA LEU A 113 4.58 -8.04 21.67
C LEU A 113 3.63 -6.85 21.48
N LEU A 114 3.14 -6.62 20.26
CA LEU A 114 2.23 -5.51 19.96
C LEU A 114 0.77 -5.87 20.34
N PRO A 115 0.00 -4.90 20.87
CA PRO A 115 -1.39 -5.12 21.30
C PRO A 115 -2.36 -5.42 20.15
N ASP A 116 -2.11 -4.87 18.94
CA ASP A 116 -2.93 -5.07 17.73
C ASP A 116 -2.19 -5.95 16.69
N ASN A 117 -1.49 -6.98 17.16
CA ASN A 117 -0.65 -7.82 16.29
C ASN A 117 -1.45 -8.61 15.23
N ASP A 118 -2.75 -8.84 15.47
CA ASP A 118 -3.68 -9.47 14.55
C ASP A 118 -3.98 -8.62 13.31
N LYS A 119 -3.68 -7.32 13.37
CA LYS A 119 -3.83 -6.37 12.26
C LYS A 119 -2.55 -6.15 11.48
N VAL A 120 -1.49 -6.90 11.76
CA VAL A 120 -0.24 -6.86 11.01
C VAL A 120 0.00 -8.20 10.34
N VAL A 121 0.19 -8.19 9.03
CA VAL A 121 0.44 -9.39 8.23
C VAL A 121 1.87 -9.33 7.69
N ILE A 122 2.66 -10.36 7.94
CA ILE A 122 4.02 -10.51 7.40
C ILE A 122 3.98 -11.45 6.20
N LEU A 123 4.49 -10.98 5.07
CA LEU A 123 4.71 -11.74 3.85
C LEU A 123 6.23 -11.83 3.61
N ARG A 124 6.84 -12.82 4.27
CA ARG A 124 8.29 -13.08 4.25
C ARG A 124 8.78 -13.65 2.93
N GLU A 125 7.99 -14.51 2.31
CA GLU A 125 8.40 -15.20 1.08
C GLU A 125 8.55 -14.20 -0.07
N LEU A 126 9.74 -14.21 -0.68
CA LEU A 126 9.98 -13.62 -1.99
C LEU A 126 9.07 -14.38 -2.96
N THR A 127 7.88 -13.85 -3.21
CA THR A 127 7.19 -14.22 -4.44
C THR A 127 8.09 -13.67 -5.54
N THR A 128 8.90 -14.54 -6.15
CA THR A 128 9.38 -14.28 -7.50
C THR A 128 8.17 -13.86 -8.32
N GLU A 129 8.29 -12.85 -9.18
CA GLU A 129 7.31 -12.65 -10.25
C GLU A 129 7.40 -13.85 -11.22
N GLU A 130 7.21 -15.07 -10.75
CA GLU A 130 6.52 -16.05 -11.57
C GLU A 130 5.09 -15.54 -11.60
N SER A 131 4.66 -15.14 -12.80
CA SER A 131 3.26 -14.97 -13.13
C SER A 131 2.54 -16.28 -12.80
N ASN A 132 2.15 -16.47 -11.54
CA ASN A 132 1.18 -17.48 -11.15
C ASN A 132 -0.19 -16.98 -11.62
N ASP A 133 -0.37 -17.02 -12.94
CA ASP A 133 -1.66 -16.90 -13.62
C ASP A 133 -2.54 -18.17 -13.39
N ASP A 134 -2.03 -19.18 -12.67
CA ASP A 134 -2.66 -20.50 -12.53
C ASP A 134 -3.19 -20.88 -11.14
N GLU A 135 -3.05 -20.02 -10.12
CA GLU A 135 -3.95 -20.15 -8.97
C GLU A 135 -5.17 -19.27 -9.23
N THR A 136 -6.32 -19.91 -9.39
CA THR A 136 -7.62 -19.29 -9.18
C THR A 136 -7.90 -19.22 -7.68
N PRO A 137 -7.57 -18.13 -6.96
CA PRO A 137 -8.26 -17.84 -5.73
C PRO A 137 -9.70 -17.46 -6.12
N GLU A 138 -10.63 -18.24 -5.57
CA GLU A 138 -12.06 -17.97 -5.60
C GLU A 138 -12.35 -16.47 -5.36
N ASP A 139 -13.11 -15.90 -6.29
CA ASP A 139 -13.88 -14.66 -6.13
C ASP A 139 -13.17 -13.42 -5.55
N VAL A 140 -12.22 -12.85 -6.30
CA VAL A 140 -12.08 -11.38 -6.28
C VAL A 140 -13.11 -10.79 -7.24
N LEU A 141 -14.29 -10.55 -6.67
CA LEU A 141 -15.53 -10.05 -7.29
C LEU A 141 -15.30 -8.98 -8.37
N SER A 142 -15.82 -9.25 -9.58
CA SER A 142 -16.03 -8.26 -10.63
C SER A 142 -16.79 -7.03 -10.07
N GLY A 143 -16.38 -5.82 -10.45
CA GLY A 143 -17.05 -4.58 -10.03
C GLY A 143 -16.47 -3.86 -8.80
N ARG A 144 -15.28 -4.23 -8.29
CA ARG A 144 -14.64 -3.54 -7.15
C ARG A 144 -13.46 -2.65 -7.59
N TYR A 145 -13.60 -1.33 -7.39
CA TYR A 145 -12.54 -0.36 -7.58
C TYR A 145 -11.45 -0.48 -6.51
N MET A 146 -10.20 -0.45 -6.95
CA MET A 146 -8.99 -0.33 -6.13
C MET A 146 -8.43 1.08 -6.23
N LEU A 147 -7.86 1.58 -5.13
CA LEU A 147 -7.20 2.87 -5.09
C LEU A 147 -5.75 2.71 -4.68
N ARG A 148 -4.84 3.39 -5.37
CA ARG A 148 -3.41 3.48 -5.06
C ARG A 148 -3.01 4.95 -5.01
N LEU A 149 -2.53 5.38 -3.85
CA LEU A 149 -1.89 6.69 -3.70
C LEU A 149 -0.39 6.53 -3.86
N SER A 150 0.16 7.15 -4.90
CA SER A 150 1.59 7.27 -5.13
C SER A 150 2.21 8.40 -4.30
N TRP A 151 3.53 8.33 -4.13
CA TRP A 151 4.32 9.23 -3.29
C TRP A 151 4.31 10.70 -3.74
N ASP A 152 4.08 10.98 -5.02
CA ASP A 152 3.93 12.31 -5.62
C ASP A 152 2.51 12.89 -5.44
N GLY A 153 1.68 12.25 -4.62
CA GLY A 153 0.29 12.62 -4.41
C GLY A 153 -0.61 12.16 -5.55
N HIS A 154 -0.13 11.35 -6.48
CA HIS A 154 -0.92 10.87 -7.58
C HIS A 154 -1.83 9.71 -7.13
N LEU A 155 -3.13 9.92 -7.17
CA LEU A 155 -4.16 8.97 -6.79
C LEU A 155 -4.73 8.28 -8.03
N LYS A 156 -4.55 6.97 -8.10
CA LYS A 156 -5.06 6.12 -9.17
C LYS A 156 -6.19 5.25 -8.68
N VAL A 157 -7.28 5.21 -9.44
CA VAL A 157 -8.40 4.30 -9.27
C VAL A 157 -8.38 3.32 -10.43
N PHE A 158 -8.34 2.02 -10.13
CA PHE A 158 -8.20 0.98 -11.15
C PHE A 158 -8.98 -0.28 -10.78
N VAL A 159 -9.15 -1.17 -11.74
CA VAL A 159 -9.68 -2.52 -11.55
C VAL A 159 -8.76 -3.52 -12.24
N TYR A 160 -8.80 -4.79 -11.83
CA TYR A 160 -8.19 -5.87 -12.60
C TYR A 160 -9.26 -6.50 -13.50
N GLU A 161 -8.99 -6.58 -14.80
CA GLU A 161 -9.81 -7.29 -15.78
C GLU A 161 -8.97 -8.39 -16.44
N TYR A 162 -9.59 -9.53 -16.76
CA TYR A 162 -8.89 -10.57 -17.52
C TYR A 162 -8.82 -10.16 -18.99
N SER A 163 -7.61 -10.06 -19.54
CA SER A 163 -7.42 -9.81 -20.97
C SER A 163 -7.36 -11.14 -21.71
N SER A 164 -8.38 -11.43 -22.52
CA SER A 164 -8.39 -12.62 -23.39
C SER A 164 -7.25 -12.60 -24.42
N ALA A 165 -6.86 -11.41 -24.90
CA ALA A 165 -5.77 -11.23 -25.85
C ALA A 165 -4.39 -11.51 -25.26
N LEU A 166 -4.17 -11.11 -23.99
CA LEU A 166 -2.89 -11.30 -23.31
C LEU A 166 -2.87 -12.55 -22.42
N LYS A 167 -4.00 -13.25 -22.33
CA LYS A 167 -4.23 -14.42 -21.46
C LYS A 167 -3.83 -14.22 -20.00
N LYS A 168 -3.87 -12.99 -19.53
CA LYS A 168 -3.47 -12.61 -18.17
C LYS A 168 -4.38 -11.53 -17.62
N ARG A 169 -4.36 -11.36 -16.29
CA ARG A 169 -5.01 -10.21 -15.65
C ARG A 169 -4.25 -8.93 -15.99
N VAL A 170 -4.99 -7.88 -16.32
CA VAL A 170 -4.44 -6.55 -16.63
C VAL A 170 -5.08 -5.49 -15.76
N GLU A 171 -4.26 -4.53 -15.34
CA GLU A 171 -4.72 -3.34 -14.63
C GLU A 171 -5.41 -2.40 -15.62
N LYS A 172 -6.68 -2.09 -15.39
CA LYS A 172 -7.43 -1.08 -16.16
C LYS A 172 -7.63 0.16 -15.31
N ASN A 173 -7.06 1.26 -15.79
CA ASN A 173 -7.24 2.56 -15.16
C ASN A 173 -8.69 3.05 -15.34
N ILE A 174 -9.26 3.55 -14.27
CA ILE A 174 -10.62 4.08 -14.21
C ILE A 174 -10.59 5.60 -14.08
N LEU A 175 -9.79 6.09 -13.14
CA LEU A 175 -9.63 7.51 -12.85
C LEU A 175 -8.23 7.73 -12.31
N GLU A 176 -7.63 8.84 -12.71
CA GLU A 176 -6.29 9.22 -12.32
C GLU A 176 -6.28 10.72 -12.06
N THR A 177 -5.86 11.13 -10.86
CA THR A 177 -5.83 12.53 -10.44
C THR A 177 -4.69 12.75 -9.45
N ASN A 178 -4.32 13.99 -9.15
CA ASN A 178 -3.47 14.29 -8.02
C ASN A 178 -4.32 14.70 -6.80
N VAL A 179 -3.99 14.24 -5.60
CA VAL A 179 -4.68 14.60 -4.37
C VAL A 179 -4.74 16.12 -4.16
N LYS A 180 -3.75 16.87 -4.66
CA LYS A 180 -3.76 18.35 -4.61
C LYS A 180 -4.86 18.99 -5.48
N GLU A 181 -5.35 18.27 -6.50
CA GLU A 181 -6.39 18.72 -7.42
C GLU A 181 -7.79 18.34 -6.92
N ILE A 182 -7.88 17.51 -5.87
CA ILE A 182 -9.13 17.21 -5.19
C ILE A 182 -9.52 18.41 -4.33
N THR A 183 -10.34 19.30 -4.92
CA THR A 183 -10.83 20.51 -4.25
C THR A 183 -11.96 20.21 -3.28
N ASP A 184 -12.75 19.16 -3.53
CA ASP A 184 -13.82 18.68 -2.68
C ASP A 184 -13.81 17.15 -2.66
N ILE A 185 -13.57 16.58 -1.49
CA ILE A 185 -13.48 15.13 -1.33
C ILE A 185 -14.84 14.43 -1.50
N ASN A 186 -15.94 15.09 -1.16
CA ASN A 186 -17.28 14.52 -1.32
C ASN A 186 -17.62 14.44 -2.80
N VAL A 187 -17.31 15.48 -3.58
CA VAL A 187 -17.46 15.46 -5.05
C VAL A 187 -16.59 14.37 -5.66
N PHE A 188 -15.35 14.23 -5.21
CA PHE A 188 -14.48 13.14 -5.66
C PHE A 188 -15.08 11.76 -5.32
N TYR A 189 -15.59 11.58 -4.10
CA TYR A 189 -16.27 10.34 -3.71
C TYR A 189 -17.52 10.06 -4.54
N ASP A 190 -18.36 11.07 -4.77
CA ASP A 190 -19.56 10.96 -5.60
C ASP A 190 -19.21 10.59 -7.04
N GLN A 191 -18.09 11.12 -7.57
CA GLN A 191 -17.56 10.71 -8.87
C GLN A 191 -17.16 9.23 -8.86
N LEU A 192 -16.47 8.75 -7.81
CA LEU A 192 -16.12 7.33 -7.68
C LEU A 192 -17.35 6.43 -7.58
N ILE A 193 -18.36 6.83 -6.80
CA ILE A 193 -19.64 6.11 -6.67
C ILE A 193 -20.38 6.11 -8.02
N GLY A 194 -20.44 7.24 -8.71
CA GLY A 194 -21.07 7.37 -10.02
C GLY A 194 -20.41 6.49 -11.09
N ILE A 195 -19.08 6.45 -11.11
CA ILE A 195 -18.32 5.53 -11.97
C ILE A 195 -18.63 4.08 -11.60
N SER A 196 -18.74 3.79 -10.30
CA SER A 196 -19.10 2.46 -9.80
C SER A 196 -20.45 1.97 -10.26
N ASN A 197 -21.46 2.83 -10.23
CA ASN A 197 -22.83 2.46 -10.57
C ASN A 197 -23.07 2.36 -12.08
N ASN A 198 -22.24 3.00 -12.92
CA ASN A 198 -22.36 2.96 -14.39
C ASN A 198 -21.60 1.80 -15.06
N LYS A 199 -20.92 0.94 -14.30
CA LYS A 199 -20.17 -0.23 -14.80
C LYS A 199 -20.70 -1.58 -14.30
N ILE A 200 -21.90 -1.59 -13.71
CA ILE A 200 -22.67 -2.81 -13.40
C ILE A 200 -23.66 -3.05 -14.53
#